data_AF-A0A2T2TWA6-F1
#
_entry.id   AF-A0A2T2TWA6-F1
#
_cell.length_a   1.000
_cell.length_b   1.000
_cell.length_c   1.000
_cell.angle_alpha   90.00
_cell.angle_beta   90.00
_cell.angle_gamma   90.00
#
_symmetry.space_group_name_H-M   'P 1'
#
loop_
_entity.id
_entity.type
_entity.pdbx_description
1 polymer ?
#
loop_
_entity_poly.entity_id
_entity_poly.type
_entity_poly.pdbx_seq_one_letter_code
_entity_poly.pdbx_strand_id
1 'polypeptide(L)'
;RVLQLGGGLHHAREERASGFCVYNDLSVAIDALREQGLRVAYVDVDVHHGDGVQFLHYEDPEVLALSLHETGRALFPGTGSVDEVGKGLGKGFSLNVPLAPFTGPNSYLDAFERVVPHALQHFQPDVIVAQCGADAHFSDPLADLLLTTQAYEQIFRRLLALADDHADGRLLCTLGGGYRLDAVSRVWALLALLVQGHDWPEALPEDYRERWQAHLDDPLTPTLHDPDRSFEVDRQSSIETQNRRASEQALEQAASHWQHA
;
A
#
# COMPACT_ATOMS: atom_id res chain seq x y z
N ARG A 1 -7.46 -14.87 7.41
CA ARG A 1 -7.45 -13.67 6.53
C ARG A 1 -8.79 -12.96 6.66
N VAL A 2 -8.76 -11.63 6.72
CA VAL A 2 -9.96 -10.78 6.83
C VAL A 2 -9.84 -9.67 5.79
N LEU A 3 -10.92 -9.40 5.06
CA LEU A 3 -11.05 -8.23 4.21
C LEU A 3 -12.15 -7.33 4.80
N GLN A 4 -11.78 -6.13 5.21
CA GLN A 4 -12.73 -5.10 5.61
C GLN A 4 -13.11 -4.28 4.38
N LEU A 5 -14.39 -4.34 3.98
CA LEU A 5 -14.93 -3.62 2.83
C LEU A 5 -15.23 -2.16 3.21
N GLY A 6 -14.17 -1.42 3.53
CA GLY A 6 -14.19 -0.04 4.00
C GLY A 6 -12.95 0.27 4.84
N GLY A 7 -12.85 1.51 5.34
CA GLY A 7 -11.70 1.92 6.15
C GLY A 7 -10.43 2.10 5.34
N GLY A 8 -9.27 1.94 5.98
CA GLY A 8 -7.98 2.26 5.38
C GLY A 8 -7.64 3.76 5.45
N LEU A 9 -8.26 4.49 6.39
CA LEU A 9 -8.14 5.93 6.56
C LEU A 9 -6.82 6.28 7.27
N HIS A 10 -5.73 6.17 6.54
CA HIS A 10 -4.37 6.18 7.08
C HIS A 10 -3.80 7.56 7.46
N HIS A 11 -4.50 8.68 7.21
CA HIS A 11 -3.95 10.03 7.41
C HIS A 11 -4.32 10.70 8.74
N ALA A 12 -5.38 10.24 9.42
CA ALA A 12 -5.84 10.88 10.64
C ALA A 12 -4.78 10.81 11.75
N ARG A 13 -4.68 11.88 12.53
CA ARG A 13 -3.76 12.07 13.67
C ARG A 13 -4.55 12.05 14.98
N GLU A 14 -3.84 11.91 16.10
CA GLU A 14 -4.40 11.90 17.47
C GLU A 14 -5.41 13.04 17.71
N GLU A 15 -5.08 14.27 17.33
CA GLU A 15 -5.93 15.45 17.55
C GLU A 15 -6.31 16.19 16.27
N ARG A 16 -6.21 15.55 15.09
CA ARG A 16 -6.43 16.24 13.80
C ARG A 16 -6.90 15.32 12.67
N ALA A 17 -7.98 15.72 11.99
CA ALA A 17 -8.35 15.18 10.69
C ALA A 17 -7.39 15.66 9.59
N SER A 18 -7.05 14.78 8.64
CA SER A 18 -6.08 15.04 7.57
C SER A 18 -6.37 14.12 6.38
N GLY A 19 -6.12 14.57 5.14
CA GLY A 19 -6.24 13.72 3.94
C GLY A 19 -7.55 12.94 3.85
N PHE A 20 -8.70 13.61 4.00
CA PHE A 20 -10.04 13.00 4.05
C PHE A 20 -10.32 12.03 5.22
N CYS A 21 -9.33 11.78 6.08
CA CYS A 21 -9.44 10.88 7.23
C CYS A 21 -9.80 11.67 8.49
N VAL A 22 -10.95 11.33 9.11
CA VAL A 22 -11.39 11.92 10.38
C VAL A 22 -10.97 11.08 11.58
N TYR A 23 -10.89 9.77 11.41
CA TYR A 23 -10.41 8.80 12.38
C TYR A 23 -9.44 7.84 11.67
N ASN A 24 -8.53 7.23 12.42
CA ASN A 24 -7.55 6.28 11.90
C ASN A 24 -7.97 4.85 12.30
N ASP A 25 -8.80 4.22 11.48
CA ASP A 25 -9.31 2.87 11.77
C ASP A 25 -8.20 1.80 11.76
N LEU A 26 -7.15 2.02 10.97
CA LEU A 26 -5.96 1.17 10.93
C LEU A 26 -5.22 1.20 12.26
N SER A 27 -4.92 2.38 12.80
CA SER A 27 -4.27 2.51 14.11
C SER A 27 -5.12 1.93 15.24
N VAL A 28 -6.44 2.12 15.21
CA VAL A 28 -7.34 1.49 16.18
C VAL A 28 -7.28 -0.05 16.10
N ALA A 29 -7.21 -0.62 14.90
CA ALA A 29 -7.05 -2.06 14.72
C ALA A 29 -5.67 -2.55 15.17
N ILE A 30 -4.61 -1.81 14.86
CA ILE A 30 -3.24 -2.10 15.31
C ILE A 30 -3.17 -2.10 16.83
N ASP A 31 -3.69 -1.07 17.51
CA ASP A 31 -3.71 -0.98 18.97
C ASP A 31 -4.48 -2.16 19.60
N ALA A 32 -5.63 -2.52 19.03
CA ALA A 32 -6.39 -3.68 19.51
C ALA A 32 -5.61 -5.01 19.39
N LEU A 33 -4.80 -5.17 18.34
CA LEU A 33 -3.91 -6.35 18.18
C LEU A 33 -2.71 -6.28 19.13
N ARG A 34 -2.16 -5.09 19.34
CA ARG A 34 -1.07 -4.83 20.31
C ARG A 34 -1.51 -5.11 21.75
N GLU A 35 -2.74 -4.79 22.12
CA GLU A 35 -3.33 -5.13 23.42
C GLU A 35 -3.42 -6.65 23.65
N GLN A 36 -3.48 -7.45 22.58
CA GLN A 36 -3.39 -8.91 22.63
C GLN A 36 -1.94 -9.43 22.66
N GLY A 37 -0.95 -8.53 22.68
CA GLY A 37 0.48 -8.85 22.70
C GLY A 37 1.07 -9.21 21.34
N LEU A 38 0.35 -8.99 20.23
CA LEU A 38 0.79 -9.37 18.88
C LEU A 38 1.70 -8.31 18.26
N ARG A 39 2.79 -8.72 17.61
CA ARG A 39 3.64 -7.84 16.78
C ARG A 39 2.96 -7.58 15.44
N VAL A 40 2.79 -6.31 15.07
CA VAL A 40 1.98 -5.93 13.90
C VAL A 40 2.86 -5.32 12.83
N ALA A 41 2.85 -5.91 11.63
CA ALA A 41 3.40 -5.25 10.45
C ALA A 41 2.28 -4.56 9.66
N TYR A 42 2.33 -3.24 9.60
CA TYR A 42 1.51 -2.43 8.73
C TYR A 42 2.20 -2.24 7.38
N VAL A 43 1.54 -2.66 6.29
CA VAL A 43 2.04 -2.50 4.92
C VAL A 43 1.05 -1.65 4.12
N ASP A 44 1.51 -0.50 3.67
CA ASP A 44 0.72 0.49 2.95
C ASP A 44 1.11 0.55 1.47
N VAL A 45 0.14 0.28 0.60
CA VAL A 45 0.29 0.38 -0.87
C VAL A 45 -0.56 1.49 -1.48
N ASP A 46 -1.18 2.36 -0.66
CA ASP A 46 -1.75 3.62 -1.11
C ASP A 46 -0.70 4.49 -1.78
N VAL A 47 -1.11 5.33 -2.73
CA VAL A 47 -0.17 6.24 -3.38
C VAL A 47 0.35 7.32 -2.44
N HIS A 48 -0.39 7.67 -1.40
CA HIS A 48 0.01 8.64 -0.40
C HIS A 48 0.73 7.95 0.76
N HIS A 49 1.70 8.65 1.35
CA HIS A 49 2.34 8.14 2.55
C HIS A 49 1.32 7.95 3.68
N GLY A 50 1.28 6.76 4.27
CA GLY A 50 0.50 6.36 5.45
C GLY A 50 0.93 7.07 6.74
N ASP A 51 0.97 8.38 6.68
CA ASP A 51 1.59 9.24 7.66
C ASP A 51 0.89 9.10 9.01
N GLY A 52 -0.45 9.16 9.05
CA GLY A 52 -1.27 8.96 10.25
C GLY A 52 -0.82 7.75 11.06
N VAL A 53 -0.84 6.57 10.43
CA VAL A 53 -0.42 5.31 11.05
C VAL A 53 1.03 5.38 11.50
N GLN A 54 1.94 5.86 10.64
CA GLN A 54 3.36 5.98 10.98
C GLN A 54 3.57 6.79 12.26
N PHE A 55 3.04 8.02 12.36
CA PHE A 55 3.37 8.84 13.52
C PHE A 55 2.62 8.44 14.79
N LEU A 56 1.45 7.79 14.68
CA LEU A 56 0.74 7.25 15.84
C LEU A 56 1.49 6.09 16.51
N HIS A 57 2.28 5.32 15.75
CA HIS A 57 3.09 4.22 16.26
C HIS A 57 4.61 4.47 16.19
N TYR A 58 5.04 5.72 15.99
CA TYR A 58 6.44 6.07 15.67
C TYR A 58 7.47 5.67 16.72
N GLU A 59 7.02 5.46 17.96
CA GLU A 59 7.85 5.08 19.10
C GLU A 59 7.67 3.62 19.54
N ASP A 60 6.74 2.86 18.92
CA ASP A 60 6.43 1.48 19.29
C ASP A 60 7.36 0.49 18.55
N PRO A 61 8.26 -0.24 19.25
CA PRO A 61 9.13 -1.23 18.62
C PRO A 61 8.41 -2.49 18.14
N GLU A 62 7.15 -2.66 18.51
CA GLU A 62 6.34 -3.84 18.21
C GLU A 62 5.32 -3.57 17.09
N VAL A 63 5.42 -2.40 16.44
CA VAL A 63 4.71 -2.05 15.21
C VAL A 63 5.72 -1.67 14.13
N LEU A 64 5.75 -2.43 13.04
CA LEU A 64 6.47 -2.04 11.83
C LEU A 64 5.52 -1.28 10.90
N ALA A 65 5.79 0.00 10.64
CA ALA A 65 5.09 0.77 9.61
C ALA A 65 5.91 0.80 8.32
N LEU A 66 5.38 0.22 7.24
CA LEU A 66 6.00 0.20 5.93
C LEU A 66 5.08 0.85 4.91
N SER A 67 5.58 1.83 4.15
CA SER A 67 4.80 2.49 3.10
C SER A 67 5.60 2.67 1.81
N LEU A 68 5.00 2.26 0.69
CA LEU A 68 5.48 2.57 -0.66
C LEU A 68 4.51 3.58 -1.29
N HIS A 69 4.97 4.81 -1.48
CA HIS A 69 4.13 5.93 -1.85
C HIS A 69 4.86 6.84 -2.83
N GLU A 70 4.12 7.68 -3.56
CA GLU A 70 4.72 8.76 -4.31
C GLU A 70 5.39 9.76 -3.35
N THR A 71 6.58 10.21 -3.71
CA THR A 71 7.40 11.06 -2.84
C THR A 71 6.64 12.28 -2.34
N GLY A 72 6.73 12.56 -1.03
CA GLY A 72 6.18 13.76 -0.42
C GLY A 72 6.72 15.08 -0.98
N ARG A 73 7.78 15.05 -1.81
CA ARG A 73 8.23 16.25 -2.56
C ARG A 73 7.28 16.64 -3.69
N ALA A 74 6.54 15.67 -4.23
CA ALA A 74 5.61 15.84 -5.33
C ALA A 74 4.16 15.80 -4.86
N LEU A 75 3.85 14.96 -3.86
CA LEU A 75 2.48 14.67 -3.46
C LEU A 75 2.22 14.92 -1.96
N PHE A 76 0.95 15.12 -1.60
CA PHE A 76 0.49 15.06 -0.21
C PHE A 76 0.93 13.72 0.42
N PRO A 77 1.28 13.63 1.71
CA PRO A 77 1.22 14.67 2.75
C PRO A 77 2.49 15.51 2.95
N GLY A 78 3.52 15.34 2.11
CA GLY A 78 4.80 16.03 2.31
C GLY A 78 5.77 15.37 3.30
N THR A 79 5.44 14.16 3.78
CA THR A 79 6.28 13.32 4.66
C THR A 79 6.63 12.01 3.94
N GLY A 80 7.22 11.03 4.64
CA GLY A 80 7.58 9.74 4.05
C GLY A 80 8.97 9.75 3.41
N SER A 81 9.89 10.55 3.95
CA SER A 81 11.29 10.47 3.53
C SER A 81 11.98 9.23 4.08
N VAL A 82 13.02 8.75 3.40
CA VAL A 82 13.84 7.59 3.84
C VAL A 82 14.51 7.79 5.20
N ASP A 83 14.61 9.05 5.68
CA ASP A 83 15.23 9.41 6.95
C ASP A 83 14.21 9.39 8.12
N GLU A 84 12.92 9.24 7.84
CA GLU A 84 11.85 9.10 8.84
C GLU A 84 11.76 7.64 9.31
N VAL A 85 12.65 7.24 10.23
CA VAL A 85 12.84 5.84 10.64
C VAL A 85 12.23 5.47 12.00
N GLY A 86 11.35 6.30 12.56
CA GLY A 86 10.84 6.12 13.92
C GLY A 86 11.64 6.92 14.96
N LYS A 87 11.24 6.80 16.23
CA LYS A 87 11.84 7.52 17.36
C LYS A 87 11.90 6.62 18.60
N GLY A 88 12.84 6.92 19.50
CA GLY A 88 12.98 6.14 20.73
C GLY A 88 13.23 4.67 20.44
N LEU A 89 12.40 3.79 21.02
CA LEU A 89 12.46 2.35 20.80
C LEU A 89 11.95 1.93 19.42
N GLY A 90 11.04 2.70 18.81
CA GLY A 90 10.51 2.48 17.46
C GLY A 90 11.51 2.78 16.32
N LYS A 91 12.75 3.19 16.62
CA LYS A 91 13.77 3.44 15.58
C LYS A 91 14.10 2.17 14.81
N GLY A 92 14.03 2.24 13.49
CA GLY A 92 14.18 1.11 12.57
C GLY A 92 12.87 0.40 12.24
N PHE A 93 11.74 0.84 12.79
CA PHE A 93 10.43 0.23 12.54
C PHE A 93 9.44 1.16 11.80
N SER A 94 9.95 2.25 11.21
CA SER A 94 9.25 2.99 10.15
C SER A 94 10.10 2.95 8.88
N LEU A 95 9.58 2.37 7.80
CA LEU A 95 10.27 2.23 6.51
C LEU A 95 9.45 2.89 5.41
N ASN A 96 10.04 3.93 4.83
CA ASN A 96 9.42 4.71 3.76
C ASN A 96 10.14 4.51 2.44
N VAL A 97 9.41 4.17 1.40
CA VAL A 97 9.92 4.02 0.04
C VAL A 97 9.28 5.11 -0.84
N PRO A 98 9.85 6.33 -0.86
CA PRO A 98 9.33 7.42 -1.68
C PRO A 98 9.67 7.19 -3.15
N LEU A 99 8.66 6.85 -3.94
CA LEU A 99 8.74 6.59 -5.38
C LEU A 99 8.60 7.89 -6.17
N ALA A 100 9.29 7.99 -7.30
CA ALA A 100 9.15 9.14 -8.17
C ALA A 100 7.78 9.13 -8.92
N PRO A 101 7.23 10.30 -9.28
CA PRO A 101 6.10 10.40 -10.20
C PRO A 101 6.35 9.58 -11.48
N PHE A 102 5.29 9.04 -12.07
CA PHE A 102 5.33 8.19 -13.25
C PHE A 102 6.07 6.85 -13.05
N THR A 103 6.20 6.39 -11.81
CA THR A 103 6.69 5.02 -11.54
C THR A 103 5.71 4.01 -12.12
N GLY A 104 6.20 3.21 -13.07
CA GLY A 104 5.44 2.13 -13.69
C GLY A 104 5.49 0.80 -12.91
N PRO A 105 4.69 -0.19 -13.35
CA PRO A 105 4.51 -1.46 -12.64
C PRO A 105 5.81 -2.19 -12.26
N ASN A 106 6.74 -2.35 -13.20
CA ASN A 106 7.98 -3.10 -12.97
C ASN A 106 8.88 -2.46 -11.91
N SER A 107 8.96 -1.12 -11.91
CA SER A 107 9.78 -0.36 -10.97
C SER A 107 9.16 -0.38 -9.57
N TYR A 108 7.83 -0.28 -9.46
CA TYR A 108 7.12 -0.46 -8.20
C TYR A 108 7.32 -1.86 -7.62
N LEU A 109 7.16 -2.91 -8.43
CA LEU A 109 7.32 -4.29 -8.01
C LEU A 109 8.78 -4.61 -7.59
N ASP A 110 9.78 -4.06 -8.30
CA ASP A 110 11.19 -4.16 -7.89
C ASP A 110 11.42 -3.50 -6.51
N ALA A 111 10.83 -2.32 -6.27
CA ALA A 111 10.91 -1.65 -4.96
C ALA A 111 10.20 -2.47 -3.86
N PHE A 112 9.00 -2.99 -4.14
CA PHE A 112 8.24 -3.84 -3.22
C PHE A 112 9.05 -5.08 -2.82
N GLU A 113 9.54 -5.86 -3.78
CA GLU A 113 10.26 -7.12 -3.51
C GLU A 113 11.61 -6.89 -2.81
N ARG A 114 12.24 -5.73 -3.00
CA ARG A 114 13.47 -5.38 -2.28
C ARG A 114 13.21 -5.13 -0.80
N VAL A 115 12.16 -4.36 -0.49
CA VAL A 115 11.98 -3.79 0.85
C VAL A 115 11.06 -4.64 1.70
N VAL A 116 9.86 -4.98 1.20
CA VAL A 116 8.80 -5.57 2.02
C VAL A 116 9.18 -6.95 2.57
N PRO A 117 9.61 -7.93 1.75
CA PRO A 117 9.99 -9.25 2.28
C PRO A 117 11.14 -9.17 3.27
N HIS A 118 12.13 -8.32 3.02
CA HIS A 118 13.29 -8.16 3.91
C HIS A 118 12.90 -7.57 5.26
N ALA A 119 12.07 -6.52 5.25
CA ALA A 119 11.57 -5.88 6.46
C ALA A 119 10.72 -6.85 7.30
N LEU A 120 9.81 -7.60 6.66
CA LEU A 120 9.00 -8.61 7.34
C LEU A 120 9.83 -9.76 7.89
N GLN A 121 10.83 -10.23 7.13
CA GLN A 121 11.76 -11.25 7.60
C GLN A 121 12.55 -10.79 8.83
N HIS A 122 13.00 -9.54 8.87
CA HIS A 122 13.69 -9.02 10.04
C HIS A 122 12.72 -8.84 11.22
N PHE A 123 11.56 -8.22 10.96
CA PHE A 123 10.62 -7.87 12.00
C PHE A 123 9.93 -9.09 12.61
N GLN A 124 9.63 -10.16 11.87
CA GLN A 124 8.90 -11.34 12.37
C GLN A 124 7.55 -10.97 13.03
N PRO A 125 6.57 -10.43 12.25
CA PRO A 125 5.26 -10.05 12.77
C PRO A 125 4.41 -11.27 13.15
N ASP A 126 3.49 -11.10 14.08
CA ASP A 126 2.44 -12.09 14.35
C ASP A 126 1.22 -11.93 13.41
N VAL A 127 1.06 -10.75 12.83
CA VAL A 127 -0.05 -10.36 11.95
C VAL A 127 0.37 -9.23 11.01
N ILE A 128 -0.10 -9.30 9.76
CA ILE A 128 0.03 -8.22 8.77
C ILE A 128 -1.30 -7.48 8.66
N VAL A 129 -1.25 -6.15 8.76
CA VAL A 129 -2.34 -5.23 8.41
C VAL A 129 -1.95 -4.53 7.11
N ALA A 130 -2.68 -4.79 6.04
CA ALA A 130 -2.41 -4.21 4.73
C ALA A 130 -3.47 -3.16 4.36
N GLN A 131 -3.03 -1.94 4.07
CA GLN A 131 -3.87 -0.92 3.44
C GLN A 131 -3.75 -1.12 1.93
N CYS A 132 -4.89 -1.25 1.24
CA CYS A 132 -4.93 -1.59 -0.19
C CYS A 132 -5.64 -0.51 -1.02
N GLY A 133 -5.16 0.74 -0.91
CA GLY A 133 -5.56 1.87 -1.73
C GLY A 133 -5.40 1.60 -3.23
N ALA A 134 -6.33 2.15 -4.02
CA ALA A 134 -6.42 1.97 -5.47
C ALA A 134 -5.99 3.23 -6.26
N ASP A 135 -5.49 4.26 -5.58
CA ASP A 135 -5.13 5.56 -6.16
C ASP A 135 -3.72 5.62 -6.76
N ALA A 136 -2.92 4.57 -6.64
CA ALA A 136 -1.69 4.41 -7.44
C ALA A 136 -1.97 3.92 -8.88
N HIS A 137 -3.24 3.66 -9.21
CA HIS A 137 -3.66 3.28 -10.55
C HIS A 137 -3.46 4.43 -11.55
N PHE A 138 -2.98 4.14 -12.77
CA PHE A 138 -2.62 5.15 -13.79
C PHE A 138 -3.74 6.12 -14.20
N SER A 139 -5.00 5.79 -13.90
CA SER A 139 -6.17 6.59 -14.26
C SER A 139 -6.74 7.38 -13.08
N ASP A 140 -6.15 7.23 -11.89
CA ASP A 140 -6.54 8.00 -10.73
C ASP A 140 -6.19 9.47 -10.95
N PRO A 141 -7.11 10.41 -10.66
CA PRO A 141 -6.88 11.82 -10.91
C PRO A 141 -5.97 12.51 -9.87
N LEU A 142 -5.65 11.86 -8.75
CA LEU A 142 -4.98 12.53 -7.63
C LEU A 142 -3.47 12.26 -7.53
N ALA A 143 -2.90 11.36 -8.33
CA ALA A 143 -1.49 10.99 -8.28
C ALA A 143 -0.90 10.66 -9.66
N ASP A 144 0.42 10.49 -9.73
CA ASP A 144 1.15 10.31 -10.99
C ASP A 144 1.69 8.88 -11.19
N LEU A 145 1.48 7.96 -10.24
CA LEU A 145 1.90 6.56 -10.40
C LEU A 145 1.10 5.85 -11.49
N LEU A 146 1.72 4.88 -12.15
CA LEU A 146 1.19 4.24 -13.36
C LEU A 146 0.88 2.76 -13.16
N LEU A 147 0.41 2.37 -11.96
CA LEU A 147 0.05 0.98 -11.72
C LEU A 147 -1.16 0.57 -12.53
N THR A 148 -1.14 -0.66 -13.00
CA THR A 148 -2.30 -1.31 -13.61
C THR A 148 -2.89 -2.31 -12.62
N THR A 149 -4.11 -2.76 -12.90
CA THR A 149 -4.74 -3.88 -12.18
C THR A 149 -3.92 -5.18 -12.21
N GLN A 150 -3.15 -5.45 -13.27
CA GLN A 150 -2.18 -6.57 -13.28
C GLN A 150 -1.07 -6.37 -12.23
N ALA A 151 -0.62 -5.13 -12.00
CA ALA A 151 0.37 -4.82 -10.99
C ALA A 151 -0.24 -5.00 -9.58
N TYR A 152 -1.46 -4.50 -9.37
CA TYR A 152 -2.21 -4.71 -8.13
C TYR A 152 -2.43 -6.20 -7.83
N GLU A 153 -2.78 -7.02 -8.83
CA GLU A 153 -2.88 -8.47 -8.66
C GLU A 153 -1.58 -9.06 -8.11
N GLN A 154 -0.44 -8.68 -8.69
CA GLN A 154 0.87 -9.17 -8.25
C GLN A 154 1.17 -8.73 -6.81
N ILE A 155 0.90 -7.46 -6.47
CA ILE A 155 1.06 -6.92 -5.12
C ILE A 155 0.19 -7.71 -4.12
N PHE A 156 -1.09 -7.93 -4.43
CA PHE A 156 -2.01 -8.64 -3.53
C PHE A 156 -1.66 -10.11 -3.38
N ARG A 157 -1.27 -10.81 -4.46
CA ARG A 157 -0.74 -12.17 -4.38
C ARG A 157 0.50 -12.22 -3.49
N ARG A 158 1.36 -11.21 -3.59
CA ARG A 158 2.57 -11.15 -2.79
C ARG A 158 2.26 -10.90 -1.31
N LEU A 159 1.33 -10.00 -0.98
CA LEU A 159 0.87 -9.78 0.39
C LEU A 159 0.30 -11.07 1.01
N LEU A 160 -0.50 -11.83 0.25
CA LEU A 160 -1.05 -13.11 0.69
C LEU A 160 0.06 -14.12 0.99
N ALA A 161 1.05 -14.25 0.11
CA ALA A 161 2.19 -15.14 0.30
C ALA A 161 3.06 -14.71 1.49
N LEU A 162 3.33 -13.40 1.63
CA LEU A 162 4.12 -12.87 2.74
C LEU A 162 3.42 -13.07 4.09
N ALA A 163 2.08 -13.00 4.13
CA ALA A 163 1.33 -13.35 5.32
C ALA A 163 1.45 -14.84 5.67
N ASP A 164 1.47 -15.74 4.67
CA ASP A 164 1.70 -17.16 4.90
C ASP A 164 3.11 -17.44 5.40
N ASP A 165 4.11 -16.76 4.82
CA ASP A 165 5.53 -16.95 5.14
C ASP A 165 5.94 -16.35 6.50
N HIS A 166 5.33 -15.22 6.89
CA HIS A 166 5.80 -14.42 8.03
C HIS A 166 4.80 -14.24 9.16
N ALA A 167 3.53 -14.59 8.99
CA ALA A 167 2.48 -14.28 9.98
C ALA A 167 1.42 -15.40 10.13
N ASP A 168 1.76 -16.67 9.88
CA ASP A 168 0.83 -17.82 9.95
C ASP A 168 -0.48 -17.61 9.14
N GLY A 169 -0.42 -16.88 8.03
CA GLY A 169 -1.58 -16.52 7.20
C GLY A 169 -2.51 -15.47 7.83
N ARG A 170 -2.12 -14.83 8.95
CA ARG A 170 -2.85 -13.75 9.60
C ARG A 170 -2.63 -12.44 8.84
N LEU A 171 -3.61 -12.15 7.97
CA LEU A 171 -3.69 -10.92 7.18
C LEU A 171 -5.04 -10.24 7.41
N LEU A 172 -5.00 -8.96 7.74
CA LEU A 172 -6.14 -8.03 7.69
C LEU A 172 -5.91 -7.06 6.53
N CYS A 173 -6.78 -7.07 5.54
CA CYS A 173 -6.77 -6.09 4.46
C CYS A 173 -7.87 -5.05 4.69
N THR A 174 -7.53 -3.78 4.54
CA THR A 174 -8.51 -2.71 4.35
C THR A 174 -8.46 -2.21 2.91
N LEU A 175 -9.35 -1.30 2.57
CA LEU A 175 -9.31 -0.55 1.32
C LEU A 175 -8.40 0.67 1.50
N GLY A 176 -8.75 1.83 0.95
CA GLY A 176 -7.93 3.04 1.04
C GLY A 176 -8.41 4.16 0.13
N GLY A 177 -7.47 5.01 -0.28
CA GLY A 177 -7.68 6.00 -1.34
C GLY A 177 -8.03 5.35 -2.68
N GLY A 178 -8.61 6.12 -3.58
CA GLY A 178 -9.09 5.63 -4.87
C GLY A 178 -10.25 6.47 -5.38
N TYR A 179 -10.01 7.23 -6.45
CA TYR A 179 -10.88 8.31 -6.89
C TYR A 179 -11.33 8.15 -8.35
N ARG A 180 -10.78 7.16 -9.06
CA ARG A 180 -11.36 6.64 -10.31
C ARG A 180 -12.22 5.40 -10.04
N LEU A 181 -13.54 5.58 -9.94
CA LEU A 181 -14.49 4.53 -9.58
C LEU A 181 -14.40 3.24 -10.43
N ASP A 182 -14.12 3.34 -11.74
CA ASP A 182 -13.87 2.18 -12.61
C ASP A 182 -12.67 1.35 -12.10
N ALA A 183 -11.53 2.00 -11.87
CA ALA A 183 -10.31 1.35 -11.40
C ALA A 183 -10.50 0.79 -9.98
N VAL A 184 -11.05 1.61 -9.07
CA VAL A 184 -11.31 1.24 -7.67
C VAL A 184 -12.10 -0.05 -7.57
N SER A 185 -13.20 -0.14 -8.30
CA SER A 185 -14.09 -1.31 -8.25
C SER A 185 -13.37 -2.58 -8.73
N ARG A 186 -12.52 -2.46 -9.76
CA ARG A 186 -11.76 -3.59 -10.32
C ARG A 186 -10.60 -4.02 -9.43
N VAL A 187 -9.82 -3.08 -8.89
CA VAL A 187 -8.72 -3.34 -7.94
C VAL A 187 -9.25 -4.05 -6.70
N TRP A 188 -10.33 -3.56 -6.10
CA TRP A 188 -10.88 -4.17 -4.88
C TRP A 188 -11.63 -5.48 -5.15
N ALA A 189 -12.22 -5.66 -6.33
CA ALA A 189 -12.74 -6.96 -6.75
C ALA A 189 -11.62 -8.00 -6.89
N LEU A 190 -10.46 -7.64 -7.48
CA LEU A 190 -9.29 -8.51 -7.52
C LEU A 190 -8.82 -8.91 -6.13
N LEU A 191 -8.70 -7.95 -5.20
CA LEU A 191 -8.35 -8.22 -3.81
C LEU A 191 -9.34 -9.21 -3.17
N ALA A 192 -10.64 -8.95 -3.31
CA ALA A 192 -11.69 -9.79 -2.73
C ALA A 192 -11.65 -11.23 -3.27
N LEU A 193 -11.47 -11.40 -4.58
CA LEU A 193 -11.38 -12.72 -5.21
C LEU A 193 -10.12 -13.47 -4.76
N LEU A 194 -8.97 -12.78 -4.72
CA LEU A 194 -7.70 -13.36 -4.26
C LEU A 194 -7.75 -13.80 -2.79
N VAL A 195 -8.32 -12.97 -1.90
CA VAL A 195 -8.47 -13.31 -0.47
C VAL A 195 -9.38 -14.55 -0.28
N GLN A 196 -10.39 -14.71 -1.14
CA GLN A 196 -11.31 -15.85 -1.11
C GLN A 196 -10.80 -17.08 -1.87
N GLY A 197 -9.70 -16.97 -2.61
CA GLY A 197 -9.17 -18.05 -3.45
C GLY A 197 -10.05 -18.37 -4.66
N HIS A 198 -10.73 -17.37 -5.20
CA HIS A 198 -11.55 -17.48 -6.40
C HIS A 198 -10.83 -16.97 -7.64
N ASP A 199 -11.08 -17.62 -8.76
CA ASP A 199 -10.75 -17.09 -10.09
C ASP A 199 -11.69 -15.93 -10.45
N TRP A 200 -11.30 -15.16 -11.46
CA TRP A 200 -12.13 -14.10 -12.02
C TRP A 200 -12.75 -14.47 -13.36
N PRO A 201 -13.89 -13.85 -13.71
CA PRO A 201 -14.47 -14.01 -15.02
C PRO A 201 -13.62 -13.29 -16.09
N GLU A 202 -13.71 -13.76 -17.34
CA GLU A 202 -13.06 -13.12 -18.49
C GLU A 202 -13.57 -11.69 -18.72
N ALA A 203 -14.86 -11.46 -18.44
CA ALA A 203 -15.49 -10.15 -18.54
C ALA A 203 -16.29 -9.84 -17.26
N LEU A 204 -16.43 -8.56 -16.92
CA LEU A 204 -17.30 -8.11 -15.85
C LEU A 204 -18.75 -8.56 -16.10
N PRO A 205 -19.54 -8.86 -15.04
CA PRO A 205 -20.94 -9.22 -15.19
C PRO A 205 -21.73 -8.15 -15.98
N GLU A 206 -22.59 -8.59 -16.90
CA GLU A 206 -23.36 -7.68 -17.76
C GLU A 206 -24.30 -6.78 -16.94
N ASP A 207 -24.98 -7.36 -15.95
CA ASP A 207 -25.87 -6.65 -15.03
C ASP A 207 -25.12 -5.58 -14.20
N TYR A 208 -23.89 -5.86 -13.79
CA TYR A 208 -23.01 -4.87 -13.15
C TYR A 208 -22.72 -3.71 -14.12
N ARG A 209 -22.30 -4.01 -15.35
CA ARG A 209 -21.96 -2.97 -16.34
C ARG A 209 -23.17 -2.10 -16.66
N GLU A 210 -24.32 -2.69 -16.93
CA GLU A 210 -25.55 -1.95 -17.23
C GLU A 210 -25.98 -1.05 -16.06
N ARG A 211 -25.92 -1.58 -14.83
CA ARG A 211 -26.31 -0.83 -13.63
C ARG A 211 -25.40 0.36 -13.34
N TRP A 212 -24.09 0.18 -13.47
CA TRP A 212 -23.11 1.18 -13.01
C TRP A 212 -22.62 2.12 -14.10
N GLN A 213 -22.70 1.75 -15.38
CA GLN A 213 -22.28 2.62 -16.48
C GLN A 213 -23.01 3.98 -16.47
N ALA A 214 -24.30 3.98 -16.12
CA ALA A 214 -25.10 5.21 -16.06
C ALA A 214 -24.72 6.15 -14.89
N HIS A 215 -23.91 5.67 -13.93
CA HIS A 215 -23.50 6.41 -12.74
C HIS A 215 -22.06 6.94 -12.84
N LEU A 216 -21.38 6.70 -13.97
CA LEU A 216 -19.99 7.05 -14.18
C LEU A 216 -19.86 8.01 -15.35
N ASP A 217 -18.98 9.00 -15.20
CA ASP A 217 -18.68 9.97 -16.25
C ASP A 217 -17.92 9.33 -17.41
N ASP A 218 -17.14 8.28 -17.13
CA ASP A 218 -16.33 7.55 -18.11
C ASP A 218 -16.88 6.13 -18.37
N PRO A 219 -16.62 5.55 -19.56
CA PRO A 219 -16.93 4.15 -19.85
C PRO A 219 -16.29 3.18 -18.87
N LEU A 220 -17.04 2.17 -18.44
CA LEU A 220 -16.51 1.06 -17.67
C LEU A 220 -15.56 0.20 -18.53
N THR A 221 -14.44 -0.19 -17.94
CA THR A 221 -13.57 -1.22 -18.51
C THR A 221 -14.32 -2.56 -18.46
N PRO A 222 -14.45 -3.33 -19.56
CA PRO A 222 -15.29 -4.52 -19.59
C PRO A 222 -14.69 -5.74 -18.88
N THR A 223 -13.45 -5.66 -18.42
CA THR A 223 -12.64 -6.73 -17.80
C THR A 223 -12.14 -6.28 -16.43
N LEU A 224 -11.75 -7.20 -15.54
CA LEU A 224 -11.07 -6.80 -14.30
C LEU A 224 -9.69 -6.20 -14.58
N HIS A 225 -8.93 -6.86 -15.45
CA HIS A 225 -7.63 -6.40 -15.88
C HIS A 225 -7.72 -5.28 -16.90
N ASP A 226 -6.79 -4.34 -16.84
CA ASP A 226 -6.67 -3.28 -17.83
C ASP A 226 -6.24 -3.88 -19.18
N PRO A 227 -6.65 -3.29 -20.31
CA PRO A 227 -6.07 -3.63 -21.60
C PRO A 227 -4.55 -3.42 -21.59
N ASP A 228 -3.82 -4.25 -22.36
CA ASP A 228 -2.37 -4.10 -22.51
C ASP A 228 -2.02 -2.67 -22.91
N ARG A 229 -1.24 -2.00 -22.04
CA ARG A 229 -0.88 -0.60 -22.19
C ARG A 229 0.62 -0.41 -22.00
N SER A 230 1.24 0.31 -22.93
CA SER A 230 2.58 0.86 -22.77
C SER A 230 2.48 2.32 -22.35
N PHE A 231 3.24 2.71 -21.32
CA PHE A 231 3.38 4.10 -20.92
C PHE A 231 4.65 4.67 -21.53
N GLU A 232 4.52 5.74 -22.31
CA GLU A 232 5.69 6.52 -22.75
C GLU A 232 6.08 7.47 -21.63
N VAL A 233 7.10 7.08 -20.85
CA VAL A 233 7.57 7.86 -19.70
C VAL A 233 8.93 8.47 -19.99
N ASP A 234 8.97 9.79 -20.04
CA ASP A 234 10.23 10.53 -20.13
C ASP A 234 11.12 10.23 -18.92
N ARG A 235 12.39 9.91 -19.18
CA ARG A 235 13.40 9.59 -18.16
C ARG A 235 13.10 8.33 -17.34
N GLN A 236 12.39 7.35 -17.90
CA GLN A 236 12.09 6.07 -17.25
C GLN A 236 13.31 5.43 -16.52
N SER A 237 14.47 5.33 -17.17
CA SER A 237 15.67 4.74 -16.54
C SER A 237 16.17 5.53 -15.33
N SER A 238 15.95 6.85 -15.32
CA SER A 238 16.29 7.72 -14.19
C SER A 238 15.33 7.51 -13.03
N ILE A 239 14.03 7.34 -13.30
CA ILE A 239 13.01 7.00 -12.30
C ILE A 239 13.31 5.65 -11.66
N GLU A 240 13.59 4.62 -12.48
CA GLU A 240 13.96 3.29 -12.00
C GLU A 240 15.22 3.31 -11.12
N THR A 241 16.24 4.08 -11.51
CA THR A 241 17.46 4.24 -10.70
C THR A 241 17.18 4.96 -9.39
N GLN A 242 16.34 6.00 -9.40
CA GLN A 242 15.95 6.74 -8.20
C GLN A 242 15.18 5.86 -7.23
N ASN A 243 14.19 5.10 -7.70
CA ASN A 243 13.37 4.23 -6.86
C ASN A 243 14.19 3.09 -6.25
N ARG A 244 15.12 2.50 -7.02
CA ARG A 244 16.05 1.50 -6.49
C ARG A 244 16.90 2.09 -5.37
N ARG A 245 17.46 3.28 -5.57
CA ARG A 245 18.26 3.96 -4.55
C ARG A 245 17.43 4.28 -3.31
N ALA A 246 16.19 4.75 -3.47
CA ALA A 246 15.29 5.01 -2.34
C ALA A 246 15.01 3.72 -1.55
N SER A 247 14.80 2.60 -2.25
CA SER A 247 14.59 1.28 -1.64
C SER A 247 15.82 0.80 -0.85
N GLU A 248 17.01 0.93 -1.43
CA GLU A 248 18.29 0.60 -0.77
C GLU A 248 18.51 1.48 0.47
N GLN A 249 18.29 2.79 0.34
CA GLN A 249 18.43 3.74 1.46
C GLN A 249 17.44 3.47 2.59
N ALA A 250 16.18 3.18 2.27
CA ALA A 250 15.16 2.86 3.28
C ALA A 250 15.58 1.66 4.14
N LEU A 251 16.12 0.61 3.50
CA LEU A 251 16.66 -0.57 4.19
C LEU A 251 17.93 -0.26 4.98
N GLU A 252 18.89 0.46 4.40
CA GLU A 252 20.14 0.82 5.07
C GLU A 252 19.89 1.63 6.35
N GLN A 253 18.97 2.61 6.29
CA GLN A 253 18.62 3.45 7.42
C GLN A 253 17.97 2.63 8.54
N ALA A 254 17.00 1.78 8.20
CA ALA A 254 16.36 0.89 9.18
C ALA A 254 17.34 -0.13 9.79
N ALA A 255 18.13 -0.80 8.94
CA ALA A 255 19.08 -1.83 9.36
C ALA A 255 20.18 -1.30 10.30
N SER A 256 20.52 -0.01 10.21
CA SER A 256 21.47 0.63 11.13
C SER A 256 21.01 0.59 12.60
N HIS A 257 19.69 0.51 12.81
CA HIS A 257 19.07 0.42 14.14
C HIS A 257 18.82 -1.02 14.59
N TRP A 258 18.64 -1.95 13.66
CA TRP A 258 18.42 -3.37 13.94
C TRP A 258 19.63 -4.09 14.54
N GLN A 259 20.85 -3.61 14.28
CA GLN A 259 22.08 -4.20 14.85
C GLN A 259 22.23 -3.99 16.36
N HIS A 260 21.37 -3.16 16.97
CA HIS A 260 21.42 -2.76 18.38
C HIS A 260 20.12 -3.07 19.14
N ALA A 261 19.15 -3.73 18.50
CA ALA A 261 17.83 -4.06 19.06
C ALA A 261 17.78 -5.49 19.60
#